data_AF-A0AAN6Y9A3-F1
#
_entry.id   AF-A0AAN6Y9A3-F1
#
_cell.length_a   1.000
_cell.length_b   1.000
_cell.length_c   1.000
_cell.angle_alpha   90.00
_cell.angle_beta   90.00
_cell.angle_gamma   90.00
#
_symmetry.space_group_name_H-M   'P 1'
#
loop_
_entity.id
_entity.type
_entity.pdbx_description
1 polymer ?
#
loop_
_entity_poly.entity_id
_entity_poly.type
_entity_poly.pdbx_seq_one_letter_code
_entity_poly.pdbx_strand_id
1 'polypeptide(L)'
;MTHAQQTISIALLVSSLYLALYMELIPLPAVIQQDIIPVLPLWTLVSFGAWLLFRLGFGLLTFRDTPEAYAELMDEIKLAKADLRTKGVDVD
;
A
#
# COMPACT_ATOMS: atom_id res chain seq x y z
N MET A 1 -8.55 -19.22 -10.16
CA MET A 1 -8.59 -18.97 -8.70
C MET A 1 -8.96 -17.52 -8.50
N THR A 2 -9.96 -17.20 -7.67
CA THR A 2 -10.32 -15.80 -7.41
C THR A 2 -9.26 -15.19 -6.48
N HIS A 3 -9.00 -13.88 -6.58
CA HIS A 3 -8.04 -13.19 -5.70
C HIS A 3 -8.37 -13.39 -4.21
N ALA A 4 -9.66 -13.43 -3.87
CA ALA A 4 -10.12 -13.72 -2.51
C ALA A 4 -9.68 -15.10 -2.00
N GLN A 5 -9.79 -16.14 -2.85
CA GLN A 5 -9.36 -17.50 -2.49
C GLN A 5 -7.84 -17.55 -2.26
N GLN A 6 -7.05 -16.86 -3.09
CA GLN A 6 -5.60 -16.79 -2.92
C GLN A 6 -5.21 -16.13 -1.59
N THR A 7 -5.83 -15.00 -1.25
CA THR A 7 -5.56 -14.30 0.02
C THR A 7 -5.89 -15.18 1.23
N ILE A 8 -7.02 -15.87 1.20
CA ILE A 8 -7.44 -16.77 2.28
C ILE A 8 -6.48 -17.96 2.40
N SER A 9 -6.07 -18.56 1.29
CA SER A 9 -5.10 -19.67 1.30
C SER A 9 -3.74 -19.24 1.89
N ILE A 10 -3.26 -18.05 1.53
CA ILE A 10 -2.01 -17.50 2.09
C ILE A 10 -2.16 -17.24 3.58
N ALA A 11 -3.25 -16.60 4.00
CA ALA A 11 -3.51 -16.32 5.41
C ALA A 11 -3.56 -17.61 6.24
N LEU A 12 -4.20 -18.66 5.71
CA LEU A 12 -4.24 -19.98 6.35
C LEU A 12 -2.86 -20.63 6.44
N LEU A 13 -2.04 -20.53 5.39
CA LEU A 13 -0.69 -21.10 5.38
C LEU A 13 0.24 -20.40 6.37
N VAL A 14 0.17 -19.07 6.48
CA VAL A 14 0.95 -18.30 7.45
C VAL A 14 0.49 -18.62 8.88
N SER A 15 -0.83 -18.71 9.10
CA SER A 15 -1.40 -19.04 10.40
C SER A 15 -1.05 -20.47 10.84
N SER A 16 -1.07 -21.44 9.92
CA SER A 16 -0.71 -22.83 10.23
C SER A 16 0.78 -22.96 10.56
N LEU A 17 1.65 -22.23 9.84
CA LEU A 17 3.08 -22.20 10.14
C LEU A 17 3.36 -21.60 11.52
N TYR A 18 2.69 -20.50 11.87
CA TYR A 18 2.81 -19.88 13.19
C TYR A 18 2.36 -20.84 14.32
N LEU A 19 1.24 -21.52 14.15
CA LEU A 19 0.76 -22.49 15.14
C LEU A 19 1.70 -23.69 15.29
N ALA A 20 2.30 -24.17 14.19
CA ALA A 20 3.29 -25.25 14.24
C ALA A 20 4.55 -24.86 15.04
N LEU A 21 5.00 -23.61 14.90
CA LEU A 21 6.09 -23.03 15.68
C LEU A 21 5.71 -22.83 17.15
N TYR A 22 4.47 -22.39 17.42
CA TYR A 22 3.95 -22.20 18.76
C TYR A 22 3.77 -23.51 19.54
N MET A 23 3.38 -24.60 18.86
CA MET A 23 3.18 -25.93 19.46
C MET A 23 4.47 -26.76 19.63
N GLU A 24 5.65 -26.15 19.49
CA GLU A 24 6.93 -26.85 19.71
C GLU A 24 7.18 -28.05 18.77
N LEU A 25 6.52 -28.09 17.60
CA LEU A 25 6.65 -29.21 16.67
C LEU A 25 8.07 -29.30 16.05
N ILE A 26 8.80 -28.18 16.08
CA ILE A 26 10.21 -28.09 15.69
C ILE A 26 11.01 -27.78 16.95
N PRO A 27 12.03 -28.59 17.30
CA PRO A 27 12.86 -28.34 18.47
C PRO A 27 13.68 -27.06 18.25
N LEU A 28 13.27 -25.97 18.90
CA LEU A 28 13.96 -24.69 18.89
C LEU A 28 14.62 -24.44 20.27
N PRO A 29 15.66 -23.60 20.33
CA PRO A 29 16.20 -23.12 21.59
C PRO A 29 15.13 -22.48 22.48
N ALA A 30 15.13 -22.79 23.78
CA ALA A 30 14.12 -22.32 24.74
C ALA A 30 13.93 -20.78 24.73
N VAL A 31 15.03 -20.04 24.53
CA VAL A 31 15.01 -18.57 24.42
C VAL A 31 14.14 -18.09 23.25
N ILE A 32 14.25 -18.75 22.10
CA ILE A 32 13.48 -18.37 20.90
C ILE A 32 12.00 -18.73 21.10
N GLN A 33 11.75 -19.90 21.68
CA GLN A 33 10.41 -20.42 21.92
C GLN A 33 9.58 -19.55 22.86
N GLN A 34 10.18 -19.13 23.97
CA GLN A 34 9.49 -18.44 25.05
C GLN A 34 9.44 -16.92 24.81
N ASP A 35 10.52 -16.35 24.27
CA ASP A 35 10.65 -14.90 24.22
C ASP A 35 10.37 -14.32 22.83
N ILE A 36 10.52 -15.09 21.74
CA ILE A 36 10.41 -14.55 20.37
C ILE A 36 9.08 -14.96 19.72
N ILE A 37 8.71 -16.24 19.79
CA ILE A 37 7.50 -16.75 19.10
C ILE A 37 6.22 -16.03 19.55
N PRO A 38 5.96 -15.80 20.85
CA PRO A 38 4.71 -15.17 21.29
C PRO A 38 4.56 -13.71 20.86
N VAL A 39 5.67 -12.97 20.73
CA VAL A 39 5.68 -11.55 20.36
C VAL A 39 5.80 -11.30 18.85
N LEU A 40 6.15 -12.31 18.06
CA LEU A 40 6.26 -12.20 16.59
C LEU A 40 5.02 -11.60 15.91
N PRO A 41 3.77 -11.99 16.25
CA PRO A 41 2.58 -11.40 15.61
C PRO A 41 2.44 -9.90 15.92
N LEU A 42 2.75 -9.48 17.14
CA LEU A 42 2.69 -8.08 17.52
C LEU A 42 3.83 -7.29 16.85
N TRP A 43 5.03 -7.86 16.82
CA TRP A 43 6.20 -7.22 16.21
C TRP A 43 6.05 -7.05 14.69
N THR A 44 5.46 -8.03 14.01
CA THR A 44 5.15 -7.92 12.57
C THR A 44 4.11 -6.84 12.30
N LEU A 45 3.07 -6.73 13.14
CA LEU A 45 2.07 -5.64 13.04
C LEU A 45 2.71 -4.25 13.22
N VAL A 46 3.54 -4.07 14.24
CA VAL A 46 4.23 -2.80 14.52
C VAL A 46 5.17 -2.43 13.38
N SER A 47 5.96 -3.40 12.89
CA SER A 47 6.89 -3.20 11.77
C SER A 47 6.15 -2.84 10.48
N PHE A 48 5.02 -3.50 10.21
CA PHE A 48 4.16 -3.17 9.08
C PHE A 48 3.58 -1.75 9.20
N GLY A 49 3.11 -1.36 10.39
CA GLY A 49 2.65 0.00 10.66
C GLY A 49 3.74 1.06 10.42
N ALA A 50 4.95 0.82 10.91
CA ALA A 50 6.09 1.71 10.69
C ALA A 50 6.46 1.80 9.20
N TRP A 51 6.43 0.69 8.47
CA TRP A 51 6.67 0.68 7.02
C TRP A 51 5.63 1.48 6.25
N LEU A 52 4.34 1.36 6.60
CA LEU A 52 3.28 2.14 5.99
C LEU A 52 3.45 3.64 6.24
N LEU A 53 3.79 4.03 7.48
CA LEU A 53 4.07 5.42 7.83
C LEU A 53 5.27 5.96 7.07
N PHE A 54 6.35 5.18 6.97
CA PHE A 54 7.52 5.56 6.19
C PHE A 54 7.18 5.76 4.71
N ARG A 55 6.43 4.82 4.12
CA ARG A 55 6.01 4.91 2.71
C ARG A 55 5.12 6.11 2.45
N LEU A 56 4.20 6.42 3.36
CA LEU A 56 3.35 7.61 3.28
C LEU A 56 4.18 8.89 3.41
N GLY A 57 5.06 8.95 4.41
CA GLY A 57 5.96 10.08 4.63
C GLY A 57 6.87 10.31 3.42
N PHE A 58 7.43 9.25 2.85
CA PHE A 58 8.23 9.32 1.63
C PHE A 58 7.39 9.83 0.45
N GLY A 59 6.16 9.31 0.28
CA GLY A 59 5.24 9.79 -0.76
C GLY A 59 4.93 11.28 -0.65
N LEU A 60 4.74 11.79 0.58
CA LEU A 60 4.56 13.22 0.86
C LEU A 60 5.82 14.04 0.57
N LEU A 61 7.01 13.54 0.94
CA LEU A 61 8.27 14.22 0.63
C LEU A 61 8.57 14.26 -0.87
N THR A 62 8.12 13.26 -1.61
CA THR A 62 8.29 13.16 -3.07
C THR A 62 7.07 13.59 -3.84
N PHE A 63 6.11 14.31 -3.23
CA PHE A 63 5.02 14.91 -3.99
C PHE A 63 5.66 15.83 -5.03
N ARG A 64 5.66 15.38 -6.29
CA ARG A 64 6.03 16.22 -7.41
C ARG A 64 4.97 17.30 -7.46
N ASP A 65 5.35 18.53 -7.15
CA ASP A 65 4.66 19.66 -7.76
C ASP A 65 4.72 19.39 -9.26
N THR A 66 3.57 19.24 -9.91
CA THR A 66 3.45 19.00 -11.35
C THR A 66 3.04 20.31 -12.04
N PRO A 67 3.94 21.31 -12.12
CA PRO A 67 3.64 22.56 -12.81
C PRO A 67 3.48 22.34 -14.31
N GLU A 68 4.14 21.32 -14.87
CA GLU A 68 4.04 20.94 -16.28
C GLU A 68 2.64 20.42 -16.61
N ALA A 69 2.08 19.52 -15.81
CA ALA A 69 0.72 19.02 -16.00
C ALA A 69 -0.33 20.13 -15.82
N TYR A 70 -0.08 21.09 -14.92
CA TYR A 70 -0.94 22.27 -14.78
C TYR A 70 -0.89 23.15 -16.05
N ALA A 71 0.29 23.36 -16.61
CA ALA A 71 0.46 24.15 -17.83
C ALA A 71 -0.19 23.49 -19.05
N GLU A 72 0.02 22.17 -19.23
CA GLU A 72 -0.61 21.37 -20.29
C GLU A 72 -2.13 21.44 -20.20
N LEU A 73 -2.70 21.20 -19.02
CA LEU A 73 -4.15 21.26 -18.79
C LEU A 73 -4.72 22.65 -19.11
N MET A 74 -3.98 23.72 -18.78
CA MET A 74 -4.42 25.09 -19.07
C MET A 74 -4.40 25.39 -20.57
N ASP A 75 -3.45 24.84 -21.33
CA ASP A 75 -3.41 24.98 -22.77
C ASP A 75 -4.52 24.17 -23.47
N GLU A 76 -4.84 22.96 -22.98
CA GLU A 76 -6.00 22.21 -23.42
C GLU A 76 -7.31 22.97 -23.19
N ILE A 77 -7.46 23.61 -22.02
CA ILE A 77 -8.64 24.44 -21.71
C ILE A 77 -8.77 25.60 -22.71
N LYS A 78 -7.66 26.28 -23.08
CA LYS A 78 -7.70 27.35 -24.07
C LYS A 78 -8.16 26.84 -25.44
N LEU A 79 -7.63 25.68 -25.86
CA LEU A 79 -7.97 25.06 -27.13
C LEU A 79 -9.44 24.64 -27.19
N ALA A 80 -9.94 24.04 -26.10
CA ALA A 80 -11.34 23.66 -25.96
C ALA A 80 -12.27 24.88 -25.94
N LYS A 81 -11.91 25.96 -25.22
CA LYS A 81 -12.66 27.23 -25.25
C LYS A 81 -12.70 27.83 -26.66
N ALA A 82 -11.60 27.78 -27.40
CA ALA A 82 -11.56 28.27 -28.78
C ALA A 82 -12.49 27.46 -29.70
N ASP A 83 -12.49 26.12 -29.60
CA ASP A 83 -13.36 25.24 -30.38
C ASP A 83 -14.85 25.37 -29.99
N LEU A 84 -15.16 25.64 -28.72
CA LEU A 84 -16.54 25.93 -28.31
C LEU A 84 -17.04 27.28 -28.86
N ARG A 85 -16.16 28.29 -28.94
CA ARG A 85 -16.48 29.57 -29.59
C ARG A 85 -16.74 29.42 -31.09
N THR A 86 -15.99 28.58 -31.81
CA THR A 86 -16.28 28.31 -33.23
C THR A 86 -17.63 27.62 -33.42
N LYS A 87 -18.06 26.83 -32.43
CA LYS A 87 -19.38 26.17 -32.39
C LYS A 87 -20.51 27.08 -31.88
N GLY A 88 -20.23 28.36 -31.61
CA GLY A 88 -21.24 29.35 -31.20
C GLY A 88 -21.66 29.25 -29.73
N VAL A 89 -20.88 28.57 -28.88
CA VAL A 89 -21.12 28.47 -27.44
C VAL A 89 -20.33 29.57 -26.72
N ASP A 90 -21.02 30.35 -25.87
CA ASP A 90 -20.39 31.37 -25.03
C ASP A 90 -19.67 30.71 -23.84
N VAL A 91 -18.41 31.08 -23.59
CA VAL A 91 -17.49 30.36 -22.67
C VAL A 91 -16.62 31.30 -21.82
N ASP A 92 -17.10 32.53 -21.59
CA ASP A 92 -16.49 33.49 -20.66
C ASP A 92 -16.64 33.05 -19.19
#